data_AF-A0A9W3BUL9-F1
#
_entry.id   AF-A0A9W3BUL9-F1
#
_cell.length_a   1.000
_cell.length_b   1.000
_cell.length_c   1.000
_cell.angle_alpha   90.00
_cell.angle_beta   90.00
_cell.angle_gamma   90.00
#
_symmetry.space_group_name_H-M   'P 1'
#
loop_
_entity.id
_entity.type
_entity.pdbx_description
1 polymer ?
#
loop_
_entity_poly.entity_id
_entity_poly.type
_entity_poly.pdbx_seq_one_letter_code
_entity_poly.pdbx_strand_id
1 'polypeptide(L)'
;MTKKNKKMSQRPVGLHLVVPGSPNLTPTPVHPSQTDAPSESVSKKKKTLMEEEEEEEDVVVREIDVFYNPSIGANTELYVLQYPLRPSWRAYEMDERCQEVRVNPSTSEVEIDLSMDVHSTNYDSKSASELHITKQTLTTTWKPPPKLDYAIGVLSGDKLHLNPVHAVPQLRPSMKYLSSKRKQAEAPEESARTSKKQNKVVQASKDQKPLLHEENWVSLKYHGLESDSHSRYLTNMMASENSTIDFNMSREAYINSLCRGESSRNSKR
;
A
#
# COMPACT_ATOMS: atom_id res chain seq x y z
N MET A 1 27.92 40.39 10.21
CA MET A 1 26.73 40.43 9.33
C MET A 1 25.87 39.21 9.62
N THR A 2 24.77 39.43 10.33
CA THR A 2 23.81 38.45 10.83
C THR A 2 22.81 38.07 9.72
N LYS A 3 22.78 36.81 9.30
CA LYS A 3 21.74 36.28 8.40
C LYS A 3 20.70 35.50 9.21
N LYS A 4 19.48 36.05 9.23
CA LYS A 4 18.28 35.53 9.89
C LYS A 4 17.88 34.17 9.31
N ASN A 5 17.70 33.17 10.17
CA ASN A 5 17.03 31.92 9.82
C ASN A 5 15.52 32.14 9.69
N LYS A 6 15.00 32.07 8.47
CA LYS A 6 13.55 32.03 8.21
C LYS A 6 13.06 30.59 8.39
N LYS A 7 12.50 30.30 9.56
CA LYS A 7 11.81 29.04 9.86
C LYS A 7 10.53 28.99 9.01
N MET A 8 10.54 28.24 7.90
CA MET A 8 9.30 27.89 7.19
C MET A 8 8.66 26.70 7.92
N SER A 9 7.64 26.99 8.71
CA SER A 9 6.74 26.00 9.29
C SER A 9 5.78 25.54 8.21
N GLN A 10 6.07 24.41 7.55
CA GLN A 10 5.10 23.76 6.67
C GLN A 10 4.26 22.76 7.46
N ARG A 11 2.95 22.96 7.39
CA ARG A 11 1.92 22.11 8.02
C ARG A 11 1.81 20.79 7.24
N PRO A 12 1.54 19.65 7.90
CA PRO A 12 1.27 18.40 7.20
C PRO A 12 -0.03 18.52 6.39
N VAL A 13 0.03 18.22 5.10
CA VAL A 13 -1.15 18.15 4.23
C VAL A 13 -1.80 16.79 4.47
N GLY A 14 -2.69 16.75 5.46
CA GLY A 14 -3.65 15.65 5.63
C GLY A 14 -4.71 15.71 4.53
N LEU A 15 -5.34 14.56 4.26
CA LEU A 15 -6.48 14.44 3.34
C LEU A 15 -7.46 15.61 3.53
N HIS A 16 -7.65 16.39 2.47
CA HIS A 16 -8.60 17.50 2.47
C HIS A 16 -9.95 16.97 1.98
N LEU A 17 -10.76 16.42 2.90
CA LEU A 17 -12.20 16.28 2.69
C LEU A 17 -12.82 17.68 2.71
N VAL A 18 -13.21 18.19 1.55
CA VAL A 18 -13.99 19.43 1.44
C VAL A 18 -15.45 19.10 1.69
N VAL A 19 -15.97 19.51 2.85
CA VAL A 19 -17.41 19.60 3.12
C VAL A 19 -17.83 21.06 2.89
N PRO A 20 -18.83 21.36 2.04
CA PRO A 20 -19.31 22.73 1.87
C PRO A 20 -20.22 23.12 3.04
N GLY A 21 -19.83 24.14 3.79
CA GLY A 21 -20.60 24.70 4.91
C GLY A 21 -21.41 25.94 4.54
N SER A 22 -22.65 25.98 5.03
CA SER A 22 -23.53 27.16 5.17
C SER A 22 -23.34 27.78 6.59
N PRO A 23 -23.84 29.02 6.86
CA PRO A 23 -23.06 30.07 7.50
C PRO A 23 -23.12 30.16 9.04
N ASN A 24 -22.05 30.73 9.60
CA ASN A 24 -21.81 31.08 11.00
C ASN A 24 -22.81 32.11 11.57
N LEU A 25 -23.35 31.82 12.76
CA LEU A 25 -23.84 32.81 13.71
C LEU A 25 -22.91 32.82 14.93
N THR A 26 -22.50 34.02 15.33
CA THR A 26 -21.65 34.28 16.50
C THR A 26 -22.51 34.61 17.72
N PRO A 27 -22.07 34.29 18.95
CA PRO A 27 -22.62 34.94 20.13
C PRO A 27 -21.56 35.75 20.91
N THR A 28 -21.96 36.97 21.24
CA THR A 28 -21.32 37.95 22.12
C THR A 28 -21.41 37.53 23.59
N PRO A 29 -20.40 37.79 24.44
CA PRO A 29 -20.53 37.58 25.89
C PRO A 29 -21.04 38.84 26.60
N VAL A 30 -22.07 38.69 27.43
CA VAL A 30 -22.62 39.74 28.31
C VAL A 30 -22.34 39.35 29.76
N HIS A 31 -21.60 40.19 30.47
CA HIS A 31 -21.52 40.20 31.94
C HIS A 31 -22.74 40.99 32.48
N PRO A 32 -23.25 40.66 33.68
CA PRO A 32 -23.07 41.63 34.77
C PRO A 32 -22.82 41.00 36.15
N SER A 33 -22.08 41.76 36.96
CA SER A 33 -21.81 41.52 38.39
C SER A 33 -22.58 42.52 39.26
N GLN A 34 -22.78 42.13 40.53
CA GLN A 34 -23.22 42.91 41.71
C GLN A 34 -24.74 43.02 41.91
N THR A 35 -25.32 42.95 43.10
CA THR A 35 -24.97 42.63 44.51
C THR A 35 -26.31 42.67 45.26
N ASP A 36 -26.53 41.79 46.24
CA ASP A 36 -27.01 42.10 47.60
C ASP A 36 -27.77 40.93 48.24
N ALA A 37 -27.40 40.67 49.50
CA ALA A 37 -28.01 39.73 50.43
C ALA A 37 -29.23 40.39 51.12
N PRO A 38 -30.11 39.67 51.85
CA PRO A 38 -29.73 39.00 53.10
C PRO A 38 -30.31 37.59 53.30
N SER A 39 -29.73 36.95 54.32
CA SER A 39 -29.99 35.65 54.92
C SER A 39 -31.44 35.36 55.34
N GLU A 40 -31.89 34.12 55.16
CA GLU A 40 -32.39 33.25 56.25
C GLU A 40 -32.74 31.81 55.80
N SER A 41 -32.04 30.85 56.39
CA SER A 41 -32.52 29.56 56.94
C SER A 41 -33.21 28.46 56.08
N VAL A 42 -32.76 27.23 56.37
CA VAL A 42 -33.47 25.93 56.37
C VAL A 42 -33.27 24.95 55.19
N SER A 43 -32.80 23.77 55.61
CA SER A 43 -32.95 22.42 55.03
C SER A 43 -32.15 22.03 53.78
N LYS A 44 -31.02 21.35 54.08
CA LYS A 44 -30.38 20.36 53.22
C LYS A 44 -31.40 19.30 52.77
N LYS A 45 -31.89 19.43 51.53
CA LYS A 45 -32.36 18.29 50.73
C LYS A 45 -31.35 18.13 49.60
N LYS A 46 -30.46 17.15 49.76
CA LYS A 46 -29.53 16.70 48.72
C LYS A 46 -30.38 16.05 47.63
N LYS A 47 -30.90 16.86 46.71
CA LYS A 47 -31.55 16.40 45.49
C LYS A 47 -30.40 15.99 44.57
N THR A 48 -30.20 14.68 44.44
CA THR A 48 -29.36 14.12 43.38
C THR A 48 -29.97 14.59 42.06
N LEU A 49 -29.39 15.62 41.46
CA LEU A 49 -29.54 15.87 40.03
C LEU A 49 -28.81 14.69 39.39
N MET A 50 -29.59 13.68 39.01
CA MET A 50 -29.20 12.86 37.88
C MET A 50 -29.15 13.85 36.73
N GLU A 51 -27.94 14.25 36.35
CA GLU A 51 -27.69 14.76 35.02
C GLU A 51 -28.12 13.61 34.12
N GLU A 52 -29.35 13.70 33.61
CA GLU A 52 -29.73 13.04 32.38
C GLU A 52 -28.77 13.65 31.35
N GLU A 53 -27.61 13.01 31.17
CA GLU A 53 -26.86 13.14 29.94
C GLU A 53 -27.88 12.75 28.87
N GLU A 54 -28.51 13.75 28.24
CA GLU A 54 -29.25 13.56 27.01
C GLU A 54 -28.25 12.84 26.09
N GLU A 55 -28.43 11.53 25.96
CA GLU A 55 -27.73 10.72 24.98
C GLU A 55 -28.06 11.38 23.64
N GLU A 56 -27.19 12.27 23.16
CA GLU A 56 -27.31 12.88 21.84
C GLU A 56 -27.48 11.73 20.87
N GLU A 57 -28.72 11.54 20.37
CA GLU A 57 -29.06 10.40 19.53
C GLU A 57 -28.08 10.34 18.36
N ASP A 58 -27.42 9.19 18.18
CA ASP A 58 -26.48 8.97 17.07
C ASP A 58 -27.26 8.94 15.74
N VAL A 59 -27.47 10.12 15.15
CA VAL A 59 -28.24 10.29 13.92
C VAL A 59 -27.39 9.89 12.72
N VAL A 60 -27.93 8.99 11.89
CA VAL A 60 -27.34 8.64 10.60
C VAL A 60 -27.33 9.87 9.69
N VAL A 61 -26.13 10.40 9.43
CA VAL A 61 -25.94 11.59 8.57
C VAL A 61 -25.82 11.26 7.07
N ARG A 62 -25.53 9.99 6.74
CA ARG A 62 -25.38 9.51 5.36
C ARG A 62 -25.47 7.99 5.30
N GLU A 63 -26.20 7.48 4.31
CA GLU A 63 -26.24 6.07 3.93
C GLU A 63 -25.46 5.88 2.63
N ILE A 64 -24.66 4.82 2.53
CA ILE A 64 -23.79 4.54 1.37
C ILE A 64 -24.05 3.12 0.91
N ASP A 65 -24.41 2.96 -0.37
CA ASP A 65 -24.57 1.67 -1.01
C ASP A 65 -23.20 1.02 -1.21
N VAL A 66 -23.03 -0.22 -0.75
CA VAL A 66 -21.77 -0.97 -0.90
C VAL A 66 -21.92 -2.05 -1.95
N PHE A 67 -21.12 -1.97 -3.00
CA PHE A 67 -21.02 -2.95 -4.07
C PHE A 67 -19.73 -3.74 -3.93
N TYR A 68 -19.75 -5.04 -4.21
CA TYR A 68 -18.55 -5.86 -4.27
C TYR A 68 -18.32 -6.37 -5.68
N ASN A 69 -17.16 -6.05 -6.24
CA ASN A 69 -16.73 -6.52 -7.55
C ASN A 69 -15.64 -7.59 -7.36
N PRO A 70 -15.96 -8.89 -7.48
CA PRO A 70 -15.00 -9.96 -7.24
C PRO A 70 -13.89 -10.04 -8.30
N SER A 71 -14.11 -9.53 -9.51
CA SER A 71 -13.13 -9.56 -10.59
C SER A 71 -13.39 -8.45 -11.60
N ILE A 72 -12.34 -7.66 -11.88
CA ILE A 72 -12.38 -6.56 -12.84
C ILE A 72 -12.29 -7.09 -14.29
N GLY A 73 -11.84 -8.33 -14.47
CA GLY A 73 -11.70 -9.01 -15.76
C GLY A 73 -10.95 -10.34 -15.63
N ALA A 74 -11.13 -11.25 -16.60
CA ALA A 74 -10.62 -12.62 -16.53
C ALA A 74 -9.08 -12.73 -16.36
N ASN A 75 -8.33 -11.77 -16.88
CA ASN A 75 -6.86 -11.75 -16.85
C ASN A 75 -6.35 -10.47 -16.17
N THR A 76 -7.01 -10.05 -15.10
CA THR A 76 -6.78 -8.75 -14.50
C THR A 76 -6.69 -8.86 -13.00
N GLU A 77 -5.51 -8.52 -12.48
CA GLU A 77 -5.23 -8.53 -11.05
C GLU A 77 -4.97 -7.11 -10.54
N LEU A 78 -5.31 -6.86 -9.28
CA LEU A 78 -5.15 -5.56 -8.62
C LEU A 78 -4.02 -5.64 -7.59
N TYR A 79 -2.94 -4.89 -7.83
CA TYR A 79 -1.74 -4.86 -6.99
C TYR A 79 -1.62 -3.50 -6.31
N VAL A 80 -1.28 -3.48 -5.02
CA VAL A 80 -0.94 -2.26 -4.28
C VAL A 80 0.57 -2.19 -4.11
N LEU A 81 1.23 -1.42 -4.97
CA LEU A 81 2.67 -1.25 -4.97
C LEU A 81 3.10 -0.31 -3.83
N GLN A 82 3.83 -0.82 -2.85
CA GLN A 82 4.33 -0.03 -1.73
C GLN A 82 5.81 0.32 -1.90
N TYR A 83 6.17 1.55 -1.53
CA TYR A 83 7.54 2.06 -1.59
C TYR A 83 8.04 2.53 -0.21
N PRO A 84 8.38 1.62 0.73
CA PRO A 84 8.69 1.98 2.12
C PRO A 84 9.85 2.98 2.28
N LEU A 85 10.77 3.03 1.30
CA LEU A 85 11.95 3.89 1.32
C LEU A 85 11.73 5.23 0.59
N ARG A 86 10.51 5.50 0.12
CA ARG A 86 10.17 6.70 -0.65
C ARG A 86 9.06 7.47 0.05
N PRO A 87 9.29 8.74 0.43
CA PRO A 87 8.24 9.54 1.05
C PRO A 87 7.18 9.95 0.01
N SER A 88 5.95 10.14 0.47
CA SER A 88 4.78 10.42 -0.39
C SER A 88 4.92 11.67 -1.27
N TRP A 89 5.56 12.73 -0.76
CA TRP A 89 5.77 13.99 -1.48
C TRP A 89 6.84 13.90 -2.58
N ARG A 90 7.53 12.76 -2.71
CA ARG A 90 8.54 12.53 -3.74
C ARG A 90 8.21 11.22 -4.46
N ALA A 91 7.21 11.22 -5.31
CA ALA A 91 6.85 10.04 -6.11
C ALA A 91 7.97 9.61 -7.06
N TYR A 92 7.77 8.50 -7.78
CA TYR A 92 8.73 7.98 -8.76
C TYR A 92 8.53 8.51 -10.19
N GLU A 93 7.56 9.40 -10.43
CA GLU A 93 7.31 9.99 -11.76
C GLU A 93 7.18 8.87 -12.82
N MET A 94 6.26 7.93 -12.56
CA MET A 94 6.18 6.69 -13.35
C MET A 94 5.84 6.96 -14.81
N ASP A 95 5.05 8.00 -15.10
CA ASP A 95 4.69 8.40 -16.46
C ASP A 95 5.91 8.82 -17.29
N GLU A 96 6.87 9.53 -16.68
CA GLU A 96 8.06 10.01 -17.37
C GLU A 96 9.23 9.02 -17.33
N ARG A 97 9.33 8.24 -16.24
CA ARG A 97 10.53 7.46 -15.94
C ARG A 97 10.39 5.97 -16.14
N CYS A 98 9.17 5.41 -16.16
CA CYS A 98 9.00 3.97 -16.29
C CYS A 98 9.42 3.47 -17.67
N GLN A 99 10.41 2.58 -17.71
CA GLN A 99 10.90 1.97 -18.95
C GLN A 99 10.30 0.58 -19.17
N GLU A 100 10.25 -0.23 -18.12
CA GLU A 100 9.73 -1.60 -18.20
C GLU A 100 9.15 -2.04 -16.86
N VAL A 101 8.04 -2.79 -16.91
CA VAL A 101 7.46 -3.47 -15.76
C VAL A 101 7.49 -4.96 -16.03
N ARG A 102 7.96 -5.76 -15.08
CA ARG A 102 7.96 -7.23 -15.14
C ARG A 102 7.24 -7.76 -13.92
N VAL A 103 6.40 -8.78 -14.11
CA VAL A 103 5.67 -9.44 -13.03
C VAL A 103 5.86 -10.94 -13.14
N ASN A 104 6.00 -11.62 -12.00
CA ASN A 104 5.89 -13.08 -11.92
C ASN A 104 4.51 -13.43 -11.33
N PRO A 105 3.55 -13.88 -12.15
CA PRO A 105 2.18 -14.14 -11.68
C PRO A 105 2.09 -15.24 -10.61
N SER A 106 3.04 -16.17 -10.61
CA SER A 106 3.05 -17.28 -9.63
C SER A 106 3.52 -16.86 -8.24
N THR A 107 4.37 -15.82 -8.15
CA THR A 107 4.94 -15.35 -6.89
C THR A 107 4.46 -13.95 -6.49
N SER A 108 3.71 -13.28 -7.38
CA SER A 108 3.31 -11.87 -7.28
C SER A 108 4.50 -10.92 -7.10
N GLU A 109 5.69 -11.32 -7.56
CA GLU A 109 6.88 -10.48 -7.56
C GLU A 109 6.81 -9.49 -8.72
N VAL A 110 7.30 -8.27 -8.48
CA VAL A 110 7.27 -7.17 -9.43
C VAL A 110 8.66 -6.56 -9.53
N GLU A 111 9.08 -6.26 -10.75
CA GLU A 111 10.30 -5.50 -11.04
C GLU A 111 9.97 -4.34 -11.97
N ILE A 112 10.45 -3.13 -11.63
CA ILE A 112 10.19 -1.91 -12.38
C ILE A 112 11.53 -1.25 -12.67
N ASP A 113 11.79 -1.00 -13.95
CA ASP A 113 12.96 -0.26 -14.40
C ASP A 113 12.58 1.21 -14.64
N LEU A 114 13.32 2.10 -13.98
CA LEU A 114 13.15 3.54 -14.09
C LEU A 114 14.38 4.18 -14.73
N SER A 115 14.15 5.10 -15.65
CA SER A 115 15.21 5.95 -16.22
C SER A 115 15.84 6.82 -15.14
N MET A 116 17.10 7.22 -15.37
CA MET A 116 17.85 8.14 -14.53
C MET A 116 18.10 9.44 -15.29
N ASP A 117 17.99 10.58 -14.61
CA ASP A 117 18.38 11.86 -15.18
C ASP A 117 19.91 11.99 -15.16
N VAL A 118 20.53 11.66 -16.30
CA VAL A 118 21.99 11.73 -16.50
C VAL A 118 22.51 13.16 -16.68
N HIS A 119 21.62 14.14 -16.86
CA HIS A 119 21.97 15.55 -17.03
C HIS A 119 21.86 16.34 -15.73
N SER A 120 21.37 15.72 -14.65
CA SER A 120 21.27 16.34 -13.33
C SER A 120 22.63 16.70 -12.73
N THR A 121 22.69 17.82 -12.01
CA THR A 121 23.85 18.17 -11.16
C THR A 121 24.10 17.15 -10.03
N ASN A 122 23.10 16.32 -9.70
CA ASN A 122 23.22 15.27 -8.69
C ASN A 122 23.72 13.93 -9.26
N TYR A 123 23.99 13.86 -10.57
CA TYR A 123 24.46 12.66 -11.24
C TYR A 123 25.99 12.70 -11.42
N ASP A 124 26.68 11.72 -10.82
CA ASP A 124 28.11 11.49 -11.07
C ASP A 124 28.28 10.47 -12.20
N SER A 125 28.61 10.96 -13.39
CA SER A 125 28.82 10.14 -14.56
C SER A 125 30.00 9.18 -14.42
N LYS A 126 31.05 9.55 -13.68
CA LYS A 126 32.23 8.71 -13.51
C LYS A 126 31.86 7.45 -12.73
N SER A 127 31.22 7.61 -11.58
CA SER A 127 30.76 6.48 -10.75
C SER A 127 29.75 5.61 -11.49
N ALA A 128 28.82 6.23 -12.22
CA ALA A 128 27.82 5.48 -12.99
C ALA A 128 28.44 4.66 -14.12
N SER A 129 29.40 5.22 -14.87
CA SER A 129 30.14 4.49 -15.91
C SER A 129 30.98 3.35 -15.31
N GLU A 130 31.67 3.58 -14.19
CA GLU A 130 32.48 2.56 -13.53
C GLU A 130 31.63 1.39 -13.01
N LEU A 131 30.41 1.67 -12.54
CA LEU A 131 29.47 0.66 -12.03
C LEU A 131 28.48 0.14 -13.09
N HIS A 132 28.59 0.61 -14.34
CA HIS A 132 27.66 0.34 -15.43
C HIS A 132 26.19 0.55 -15.04
N ILE A 133 25.91 1.60 -14.25
CA ILE A 133 24.56 1.96 -13.82
C ILE A 133 23.91 2.77 -14.95
N THR A 134 22.89 2.19 -15.58
CA THR A 134 22.14 2.84 -16.66
C THR A 134 20.69 3.18 -16.28
N LYS A 135 20.16 2.52 -15.25
CA LYS A 135 18.78 2.63 -14.79
C LYS A 135 18.66 2.31 -13.31
N GLN A 136 17.57 2.76 -12.70
CA GLN A 136 17.20 2.40 -11.34
C GLN A 136 16.14 1.29 -11.38
N THR A 137 16.50 0.10 -10.90
CA THR A 137 15.56 -1.02 -10.80
C THR A 137 14.95 -1.09 -9.40
N LEU A 138 13.63 -1.09 -9.30
CA LEU A 138 12.88 -1.42 -8.09
C LEU A 138 12.43 -2.88 -8.18
N THR A 139 12.59 -3.65 -7.10
CA THR A 139 12.23 -5.07 -7.08
C THR A 139 11.55 -5.44 -5.76
N THR A 140 10.66 -6.43 -5.81
CA THR A 140 10.06 -7.03 -4.62
C THR A 140 11.14 -7.66 -3.74
N THR A 141 11.19 -7.28 -2.47
CA THR A 141 12.16 -7.84 -1.48
C THR A 141 11.51 -8.73 -0.45
N TRP A 142 10.18 -8.64 -0.32
CA TRP A 142 9.39 -9.41 0.63
C TRP A 142 8.33 -10.20 -0.14
N LYS A 143 8.25 -11.50 0.14
CA LYS A 143 7.22 -12.35 -0.45
C LYS A 143 5.86 -11.96 0.14
N PRO A 144 4.91 -11.46 -0.67
CA PRO A 144 3.59 -11.14 -0.16
C PRO A 144 2.92 -12.42 0.39
N PRO A 145 2.12 -12.33 1.47
CA PRO A 145 1.31 -13.45 1.92
C PRO A 145 0.39 -13.92 0.78
N PRO A 146 0.20 -15.25 0.62
CA PRO A 146 -0.55 -15.81 -0.51
C PRO A 146 -2.07 -15.56 -0.47
N LYS A 147 -2.60 -15.03 0.64
CA LYS A 147 -4.00 -14.63 0.78
C LYS A 147 -4.07 -13.30 1.49
N LEU A 148 -4.83 -12.38 0.92
CA LEU A 148 -5.05 -11.04 1.46
C LEU A 148 -6.55 -10.81 1.55
N ASP A 149 -7.03 -10.49 2.75
CA ASP A 149 -8.42 -10.12 3.00
C ASP A 149 -8.62 -8.60 2.85
N TYR A 150 -7.88 -7.99 1.91
CA TYR A 150 -7.92 -6.56 1.64
C TYR A 150 -8.70 -6.26 0.37
N ALA A 151 -9.41 -5.13 0.37
CA ALA A 151 -10.07 -4.57 -0.80
C ALA A 151 -9.73 -3.09 -0.95
N ILE A 152 -9.74 -2.60 -2.18
CA ILE A 152 -9.72 -1.16 -2.49
C ILE A 152 -11.15 -0.73 -2.82
N GLY A 153 -11.56 0.37 -2.19
CA GLY A 153 -12.85 1.00 -2.43
C GLY A 153 -12.74 2.17 -3.41
N VAL A 154 -13.61 2.21 -4.43
CA VAL A 154 -13.85 3.40 -5.26
C VAL A 154 -15.16 4.02 -4.79
N LEU A 155 -15.10 5.22 -4.21
CA LEU A 155 -16.26 5.98 -3.77
C LEU A 155 -16.69 6.95 -4.87
N SER A 156 -17.92 6.81 -5.37
CA SER A 156 -18.51 7.66 -6.40
C SER A 156 -19.93 8.04 -6.01
N GLY A 157 -20.15 9.30 -5.63
CA GLY A 157 -21.40 9.72 -4.99
C GLY A 157 -21.62 8.96 -3.68
N ASP A 158 -22.81 8.40 -3.50
CA ASP A 158 -23.18 7.57 -2.34
C ASP A 158 -23.00 6.07 -2.60
N LYS A 159 -22.09 5.70 -3.52
CA LYS A 159 -21.79 4.31 -3.89
C LYS A 159 -20.33 3.98 -3.64
N LEU A 160 -20.07 2.94 -2.85
CA LEU A 160 -18.74 2.40 -2.57
C LEU A 160 -18.55 1.06 -3.28
N HIS A 161 -17.65 1.02 -4.25
CA HIS A 161 -17.32 -0.20 -4.99
C HIS A 161 -16.04 -0.85 -4.46
N LEU A 162 -16.17 -2.00 -3.79
CA LEU A 162 -15.07 -2.77 -3.21
C LEU A 162 -14.51 -3.75 -4.25
N ASN A 163 -13.18 -3.73 -4.43
CA ASN A 163 -12.44 -4.58 -5.36
C ASN A 163 -11.33 -5.33 -4.60
N PRO A 164 -11.25 -6.67 -4.65
CA PRO A 164 -10.27 -7.44 -3.89
C PRO A 164 -8.83 -7.17 -4.39
N VAL A 165 -7.92 -7.03 -3.43
CA VAL A 165 -6.49 -6.85 -3.70
C VAL A 165 -5.83 -8.22 -3.81
N HIS A 166 -5.12 -8.43 -4.92
CA HIS A 166 -4.48 -9.70 -5.23
C HIS A 166 -3.09 -9.79 -4.58
N ALA A 167 -2.36 -8.67 -4.53
CA ALA A 167 -1.05 -8.60 -3.91
C ALA A 167 -0.70 -7.18 -3.41
N VAL A 168 0.13 -7.11 -2.36
CA VAL A 168 0.69 -5.86 -1.82
C VAL A 168 2.23 -5.95 -1.79
N PRO A 169 2.92 -5.93 -2.95
CA PRO A 169 4.36 -6.06 -2.98
C PRO A 169 5.07 -4.80 -2.45
N GLN A 170 6.12 -5.02 -1.66
CA GLN A 170 7.01 -3.95 -1.20
C GLN A 170 8.25 -3.86 -2.09
N LEU A 171 8.33 -2.77 -2.84
CA LEU A 171 9.40 -2.49 -3.80
C LEU A 171 10.54 -1.72 -3.13
N ARG A 172 11.77 -2.20 -3.35
CA ARG A 172 13.00 -1.53 -2.90
C ARG A 172 13.99 -1.38 -4.07
N PRO A 173 14.86 -0.36 -4.04
CA PRO A 173 15.94 -0.24 -5.00
C PRO A 173 16.85 -1.47 -4.96
N SER A 174 17.07 -2.05 -6.13
CA SER A 174 17.97 -3.16 -6.34
C SER A 174 19.41 -2.67 -6.46
N MET A 175 20.35 -3.42 -5.88
CA MET A 175 21.79 -3.18 -6.02
C MET A 175 22.47 -4.29 -6.83
N LYS A 176 21.73 -4.96 -7.74
CA LYS A 176 22.24 -6.05 -8.60
C LYS A 176 23.54 -5.66 -9.35
N TYR A 177 23.72 -4.38 -9.70
CA TYR A 177 24.95 -3.89 -10.35
C TYR A 177 26.22 -4.00 -9.48
N LEU A 178 26.11 -4.18 -8.16
CA LEU A 178 27.26 -4.42 -7.29
C LEU A 178 27.73 -5.88 -7.31
N SER A 179 26.84 -6.83 -7.59
CA SER A 179 27.20 -8.25 -7.59
C SER A 179 27.92 -8.67 -8.88
N SER A 180 27.62 -8.01 -10.01
CA SER A 180 28.35 -8.22 -11.27
C SER A 180 29.83 -7.87 -11.15
N LYS A 181 30.19 -6.81 -10.41
CA LYS A 181 31.60 -6.48 -10.12
C LYS A 181 32.31 -7.55 -9.31
N ARG A 182 31.67 -8.14 -8.29
CA ARG A 182 32.29 -9.24 -7.51
C ARG A 182 32.59 -10.46 -8.38
N LYS A 183 31.67 -10.81 -9.29
CA LYS A 183 31.89 -11.92 -10.24
C LYS A 183 33.03 -11.66 -11.23
N GLN A 184 33.26 -10.40 -11.62
CA GLN A 184 34.40 -10.04 -12.49
C GLN A 184 35.73 -10.00 -11.72
N ALA A 185 35.73 -9.63 -10.43
CA ALA A 185 36.92 -9.62 -9.60
C ALA A 185 37.38 -11.02 -9.15
N GLU A 186 36.49 -12.02 -9.17
CA GLU A 186 36.78 -13.42 -8.83
C GLU A 186 37.11 -14.32 -10.04
N ALA A 187 37.10 -13.79 -11.27
CA ALA A 187 37.53 -14.55 -12.45
C ALA A 187 39.07 -14.62 -12.49
N PRO A 188 39.71 -15.80 -12.37
CA PRO A 188 41.15 -15.91 -12.47
C PRO A 188 41.57 -15.75 -13.94
N GLU A 189 42.57 -14.91 -14.17
CA GLU A 189 43.48 -14.98 -15.32
C GLU A 189 44.11 -16.39 -15.37
N GLU A 190 43.49 -17.33 -16.08
CA GLU A 190 44.11 -18.61 -16.41
C GLU A 190 44.24 -18.75 -17.93
N SER A 191 45.23 -18.04 -18.47
CA SER A 191 45.86 -18.38 -19.74
C SER A 191 47.11 -19.22 -19.48
N ALA A 192 47.22 -20.32 -20.23
CA ALA A 192 48.36 -21.23 -20.38
C ALA A 192 48.52 -22.39 -19.37
N ARG A 193 47.97 -23.58 -19.71
CA ARG A 193 48.74 -24.72 -20.27
C ARG A 193 47.86 -25.96 -20.50
N THR A 194 48.19 -26.68 -21.57
CA THR A 194 47.50 -27.84 -22.11
C THR A 194 47.93 -29.18 -21.48
N SER A 195 46.99 -30.14 -21.50
CA SER A 195 47.15 -31.61 -21.68
C SER A 195 47.20 -32.59 -20.47
N LYS A 196 46.07 -33.29 -20.30
CA LYS A 196 45.84 -34.75 -20.10
C LYS A 196 46.72 -35.58 -19.11
N LYS A 197 46.10 -36.12 -18.04
CA LYS A 197 45.91 -37.58 -17.79
C LYS A 197 45.01 -37.88 -16.56
N GLN A 198 44.39 -39.06 -16.61
CA GLN A 198 43.30 -39.60 -15.78
C GLN A 198 43.66 -39.94 -14.32
N ASN A 199 42.72 -39.86 -13.37
CA ASN A 199 42.03 -41.02 -12.75
C ASN A 199 41.14 -40.66 -11.51
N LYS A 200 39.92 -41.21 -11.56
CA LYS A 200 38.97 -41.72 -10.53
C LYS A 200 39.29 -41.52 -9.02
N VAL A 201 38.32 -40.99 -8.24
CA VAL A 201 37.65 -41.60 -7.05
C VAL A 201 37.04 -40.54 -6.08
N VAL A 202 35.73 -40.71 -5.80
CA VAL A 202 34.92 -40.37 -4.59
C VAL A 202 34.42 -38.92 -4.34
N GLN A 203 33.09 -38.81 -4.55
CA GLN A 203 32.04 -38.12 -3.77
C GLN A 203 32.34 -36.80 -3.03
N ALA A 204 31.64 -35.75 -3.45
CA ALA A 204 30.78 -34.99 -2.54
C ALA A 204 29.61 -34.42 -3.33
N SER A 205 28.40 -34.87 -2.97
CA SER A 205 27.15 -34.42 -3.53
C SER A 205 26.80 -33.01 -3.06
N LYS A 206 26.07 -32.31 -3.94
CA LYS A 206 25.04 -31.29 -3.67
C LYS A 206 25.39 -29.83 -4.00
N ASP A 207 25.88 -29.60 -5.22
CA ASP A 207 25.54 -28.37 -5.93
C ASP A 207 24.11 -28.46 -6.44
N GLN A 208 23.16 -28.04 -5.61
CA GLN A 208 21.91 -27.52 -6.15
C GLN A 208 22.25 -26.19 -6.82
N LYS A 209 22.50 -26.27 -8.13
CA LYS A 209 22.27 -25.15 -9.05
C LYS A 209 20.91 -24.54 -8.64
N PRO A 210 20.82 -23.26 -8.25
CA PRO A 210 19.53 -22.67 -7.94
C PRO A 210 18.65 -22.88 -9.17
N LEU A 211 17.58 -23.68 -9.00
CA LEU A 211 16.57 -23.86 -10.02
C LEU A 211 16.15 -22.46 -10.47
N LEU A 212 16.32 -22.21 -11.76
CA LEU A 212 15.90 -20.99 -12.44
C LEU A 212 14.40 -20.79 -12.18
N HIS A 213 14.05 -20.04 -11.13
CA HIS A 213 12.74 -19.40 -10.98
C HIS A 213 12.60 -18.20 -11.94
N GLU A 214 13.43 -18.13 -13.00
CA GLU A 214 13.33 -17.13 -14.06
C GLU A 214 12.18 -17.42 -15.05
N GLU A 215 11.54 -18.59 -14.97
CA GLU A 215 10.66 -19.08 -16.05
C GLU A 215 9.27 -18.41 -16.15
N ASN A 216 8.86 -17.55 -15.21
CA ASN A 216 7.49 -16.98 -15.22
C ASN A 216 7.43 -15.44 -15.26
N TRP A 217 8.52 -14.75 -15.57
CA TRP A 217 8.46 -13.29 -15.70
C TRP A 217 7.73 -12.88 -16.99
N VAL A 218 6.69 -12.08 -16.83
CA VAL A 218 5.90 -11.48 -17.91
C VAL A 218 6.20 -9.99 -17.96
N SER A 219 6.65 -9.51 -19.12
CA SER A 219 6.85 -8.08 -19.36
C SER A 219 5.52 -7.40 -19.66
N LEU A 220 5.27 -6.27 -19.00
CA LEU A 220 4.05 -5.48 -19.09
C LEU A 220 4.38 -4.08 -19.59
N LYS A 221 3.49 -3.56 -20.42
CA LYS A 221 3.53 -2.15 -20.82
C LYS A 221 2.92 -1.28 -19.74
N TYR A 222 3.64 -0.25 -19.31
CA TYR A 222 3.10 0.74 -18.40
C TYR A 222 2.10 1.66 -19.12
N HIS A 223 0.98 1.92 -18.46
CA HIS A 223 -0.06 2.83 -18.90
C HIS A 223 -0.36 3.82 -17.78
N GLY A 224 -0.15 5.10 -18.04
CA GLY A 224 -0.31 6.20 -17.09
C GLY A 224 -1.76 6.56 -16.79
N LEU A 225 -1.93 7.55 -15.91
CA LEU A 225 -3.26 8.04 -15.47
C LEU A 225 -4.08 8.66 -16.61
N GLU A 226 -3.41 9.24 -17.61
CA GLU A 226 -4.07 9.89 -18.74
C GLU A 226 -4.44 8.92 -19.88
N SER A 227 -4.15 7.62 -19.73
CA SER A 227 -4.41 6.63 -20.78
C SER A 227 -5.86 6.14 -20.80
N ASP A 228 -6.36 5.79 -21.99
CA ASP A 228 -7.67 5.14 -22.14
C ASP A 228 -7.79 3.84 -21.33
N SER A 229 -6.66 3.13 -21.18
CA SER A 229 -6.57 1.92 -20.36
C SER A 229 -6.92 2.19 -18.89
N HIS A 230 -6.45 3.31 -18.32
CA HIS A 230 -6.77 3.72 -16.96
C HIS A 230 -8.27 4.00 -16.80
N SER A 231 -8.84 4.82 -17.69
CA SER A 231 -10.26 5.16 -17.66
C SER A 231 -11.17 3.93 -17.78
N ARG A 232 -10.83 2.99 -18.68
CA ARG A 232 -11.54 1.73 -18.83
C ARG A 232 -11.44 0.86 -17.58
N TYR A 233 -10.26 0.77 -16.98
CA TYR A 233 -10.06 -0.01 -15.76
C TYR A 233 -10.86 0.55 -14.58
N LEU A 234 -10.83 1.87 -14.38
CA LEU A 234 -11.61 2.54 -13.34
C LEU A 234 -13.12 2.35 -13.54
N THR A 235 -13.58 2.42 -14.79
CA THR A 235 -14.99 2.13 -15.15
C THR A 235 -15.34 0.68 -14.78
N ASN A 236 -14.47 -0.29 -15.09
CA ASN A 236 -14.71 -1.69 -14.74
C ASN A 236 -14.68 -1.95 -13.23
N MET A 237 -13.87 -1.21 -12.45
CA MET A 237 -13.87 -1.31 -10.98
C MET A 237 -15.21 -0.88 -10.35
N MET A 238 -15.99 -0.06 -11.07
CA MET A 238 -17.32 0.37 -10.68
C MET A 238 -18.44 -0.39 -11.41
N ALA A 239 -18.10 -1.26 -12.36
CA ALA A 239 -19.08 -2.08 -13.07
C ALA A 239 -19.61 -3.15 -12.10
N SER A 240 -20.90 -3.07 -11.81
CA SER A 240 -21.59 -4.03 -10.95
C SER A 240 -22.67 -4.76 -11.73
N GLU A 241 -22.67 -6.09 -11.65
CA GLU A 241 -23.86 -6.89 -11.94
C GLU A 241 -24.81 -6.77 -10.75
N ASN A 242 -26.11 -6.59 -11.01
CA ASN A 242 -27.13 -6.33 -9.99
C ASN A 242 -27.52 -7.61 -9.22
N SER A 243 -26.55 -8.27 -8.59
CA SER A 243 -26.82 -9.38 -7.68
C SER A 243 -26.76 -8.90 -6.24
N THR A 244 -27.80 -9.20 -5.47
CA THR A 244 -27.82 -8.93 -4.03
C THR A 244 -26.91 -9.93 -3.32
N ILE A 245 -26.04 -9.43 -2.45
CA ILE A 245 -25.22 -10.28 -1.59
C ILE A 245 -26.08 -10.63 -0.37
N ASP A 246 -26.49 -11.89 -0.30
CA ASP A 246 -27.32 -12.39 0.78
C ASP A 246 -26.51 -12.69 2.04
N PHE A 247 -26.68 -11.87 3.08
CA PHE A 247 -26.11 -12.10 4.41
C PHE A 247 -27.03 -12.96 5.28
N ASN A 248 -27.41 -14.14 4.79
CA ASN A 248 -28.42 -15.01 5.42
C ASN A 248 -27.91 -15.85 6.60
N MET A 249 -26.66 -15.66 7.04
CA MET A 249 -26.09 -16.46 8.13
C MET A 249 -26.54 -15.92 9.49
N SER A 250 -26.96 -16.80 10.39
CA SER A 250 -27.30 -16.39 11.77
C SER A 250 -26.09 -15.84 12.50
N ARG A 251 -26.33 -15.02 13.53
CA ARG A 251 -25.27 -14.46 14.38
C ARG A 251 -24.38 -15.56 14.98
N GLU A 252 -24.99 -16.63 15.47
CA GLU A 252 -24.29 -17.75 16.11
C GLU A 252 -23.47 -18.52 15.08
N ALA A 253 -24.02 -18.77 13.89
CA ALA A 253 -23.31 -19.41 12.79
C ALA A 253 -22.11 -18.56 12.31
N TYR A 254 -22.26 -17.24 12.24
CA TYR A 254 -21.18 -16.30 11.92
C TYR A 254 -20.04 -16.37 12.94
N ILE A 255 -20.36 -16.27 14.23
CA ILE A 255 -19.37 -16.33 15.32
C ILE A 255 -18.64 -17.69 15.30
N ASN A 256 -19.36 -18.79 15.13
CA ASN A 256 -18.76 -20.14 15.06
C ASN A 256 -17.86 -20.34 13.82
N SER A 257 -18.16 -19.66 12.71
CA SER A 257 -17.32 -19.69 11.50
C SER A 257 -15.98 -18.97 11.71
N LEU A 258 -16.00 -17.83 12.40
CA LEU A 258 -14.80 -17.06 12.76
C LEU A 258 -13.96 -17.79 13.82
N CYS A 259 -14.63 -18.30 14.85
CA CYS A 259 -14.02 -18.97 15.98
C CYS A 259 -14.31 -20.47 15.90
N ARG A 260 -13.69 -21.18 14.95
CA ARG A 260 -13.83 -22.64 14.85
C ARG A 260 -13.27 -23.30 16.11
N GLY A 261 -14.14 -23.62 17.06
CA GLY A 261 -13.76 -24.32 18.29
C GLY A 261 -13.13 -25.68 17.98
N GLU A 262 -12.21 -26.13 18.85
CA GLU A 262 -11.44 -27.39 18.70
C GLU A 262 -12.30 -28.66 18.54
N SER A 263 -13.59 -28.58 18.85
CA SER A 263 -14.52 -29.73 18.82
C SER A 263 -14.79 -30.29 17.42
N SER A 264 -14.46 -29.57 16.33
CA SER A 264 -14.65 -30.08 14.96
C SER A 264 -13.56 -31.05 14.48
N ARG A 265 -12.50 -31.29 15.26
CA ARG A 265 -11.40 -32.21 14.88
C ARG A 265 -11.69 -33.69 15.16
N ASN A 266 -12.74 -34.01 15.91
CA ASN A 266 -13.00 -35.39 16.36
C ASN A 266 -14.03 -36.19 15.53
N SER A 267 -14.55 -35.68 14.41
CA SER A 267 -15.56 -36.41 13.61
C SER A 267 -15.00 -37.21 12.42
N LYS A 268 -13.69 -37.42 12.34
CA LYS A 268 -13.08 -38.34 11.35
C LYS A 268 -12.10 -39.28 12.04
N ARG A 269 -12.64 -40.39 12.55
CA ARG A 269 -11.92 -41.65 12.78
C ARG A 269 -12.71 -42.77 12.14
#